data_AF-A0AAD7W2Q8-F1
#
_entry.id   AF-A0AAD7W2Q8-F1
#
_cell.length_a   1.000
_cell.length_b   1.000
_cell.length_c   1.000
_cell.angle_alpha   90.00
_cell.angle_beta   90.00
_cell.angle_gamma   90.00
#
_symmetry.space_group_name_H-M   'P 1'
#
loop_
_entity.id
_entity.type
_entity.pdbx_description
1 polymer ?
#
loop_
_entity_poly.entity_id
_entity_poly.type
_entity_poly.pdbx_seq_one_letter_code
_entity_poly.pdbx_strand_id
1 'polypeptide(L)'
;MENTVYDLILGALDHLSADQLERFKDKLSARQEIGYGLIEKESNMAVTKRIIEKFTTKNAIAHTAKVLEEIGLNNQAEKLVEAYALKEVHILEPRTRKDFLQYSCQLTLDPNTAHRELRLSEGNRENEQDSDSRPVDPHPAGIVPDPAG
;
A
#
# COMPACT_ATOMS: atom_id res chain seq x y z
N MET A 1 -8.63 -10.95 2.18
CA MET A 1 -8.11 -10.41 0.91
C MET A 1 -9.16 -10.49 -0.20
N GLU A 2 -9.93 -11.58 -0.27
CA GLU A 2 -11.02 -11.78 -1.27
C GLU A 2 -12.09 -10.68 -1.27
N ASN A 3 -12.47 -10.14 -0.10
CA ASN A 3 -13.45 -9.05 -0.01
C ASN A 3 -13.01 -7.78 -0.75
N THR A 4 -11.70 -7.50 -0.81
CA THR A 4 -11.20 -6.26 -1.41
C THR A 4 -11.35 -6.25 -2.93
N VAL A 5 -11.12 -7.39 -3.58
CA VAL A 5 -11.32 -7.53 -5.04
C VAL A 5 -12.80 -7.56 -5.38
N TYR A 6 -13.60 -8.22 -4.55
CA TYR A 6 -15.06 -8.23 -4.67
C TYR A 6 -15.63 -6.80 -4.65
N ASP A 7 -15.27 -5.98 -3.67
CA ASP A 7 -15.76 -4.60 -3.56
C ASP A 7 -15.35 -3.73 -4.75
N LEU A 8 -14.14 -3.93 -5.29
CA LEU A 8 -13.63 -3.17 -6.43
C LEU A 8 -14.38 -3.50 -7.71
N ILE A 9 -14.60 -4.79 -7.99
CA ILE A 9 -15.33 -5.24 -9.18
C ILE A 9 -16.80 -4.86 -9.07
N LEU A 10 -17.43 -5.11 -7.91
CA LEU A 10 -18.83 -4.72 -7.69
C LEU A 10 -19.01 -3.21 -7.86
N GLY A 11 -18.12 -2.41 -7.25
CA GLY A 11 -18.12 -0.97 -7.42
C GLY A 11 -17.98 -0.54 -8.87
N ALA A 12 -17.12 -1.17 -9.66
CA ALA A 12 -17.00 -0.87 -11.08
C ALA A 12 -18.30 -1.18 -11.85
N LEU A 13 -18.93 -2.33 -11.58
CA LEU A 13 -20.20 -2.73 -12.21
C LEU A 13 -21.37 -1.82 -11.83
N ASP A 14 -21.42 -1.34 -10.58
CA ASP A 14 -22.48 -0.43 -10.10
C ASP A 14 -22.41 0.96 -10.75
N HIS A 15 -21.25 1.36 -11.29
CA HIS A 15 -21.08 2.61 -12.03
C HIS A 15 -21.34 2.46 -13.54
N LEU A 16 -21.70 1.26 -14.01
CA LEU A 16 -22.10 1.03 -15.40
C LEU A 16 -23.57 1.41 -15.62
N SER A 17 -23.88 2.00 -16.78
CA SER A 17 -25.27 2.11 -17.21
C SER A 17 -25.82 0.75 -17.63
N ALA A 18 -27.16 0.64 -17.74
CA ALA A 18 -27.81 -0.61 -18.16
C ALA A 18 -27.27 -1.15 -19.50
N ASP A 19 -27.12 -0.28 -20.52
CA ASP A 19 -26.57 -0.67 -21.83
C ASP A 19 -25.12 -1.14 -21.74
N GLN A 20 -24.30 -0.50 -20.89
CA GLN A 20 -22.90 -0.87 -20.71
C GLN A 20 -22.79 -2.20 -19.96
N LEU A 21 -23.64 -2.41 -18.96
CA LEU A 21 -23.70 -3.65 -18.21
C LEU A 21 -24.17 -4.81 -19.09
N GLU A 22 -25.14 -4.59 -19.98
CA GLU A 22 -25.60 -5.59 -20.95
C GLU A 22 -24.46 -6.00 -21.89
N ARG A 23 -23.76 -5.02 -22.48
CA ARG A 23 -22.58 -5.28 -23.33
C ARG A 23 -21.45 -5.96 -22.56
N PHE A 24 -21.23 -5.56 -21.31
CA PHE A 24 -20.24 -6.19 -20.44
C PHE A 24 -20.57 -7.68 -20.22
N LYS A 25 -21.83 -7.98 -19.88
CA LYS A 25 -22.32 -9.34 -19.68
C LYS A 25 -22.21 -10.16 -20.98
N ASP A 26 -22.58 -9.59 -22.12
CA ASP A 26 -22.45 -10.23 -23.43
C ASP A 26 -20.99 -10.63 -23.74
N LYS A 27 -20.05 -9.69 -23.57
CA LYS A 27 -18.61 -9.97 -23.77
C LYS A 27 -18.04 -10.96 -22.77
N LEU A 28 -18.46 -10.88 -21.51
CA LEU A 28 -18.04 -11.81 -20.46
C LEU A 28 -18.53 -13.23 -20.75
N SER A 29 -19.78 -13.38 -21.22
CA SER A 29 -20.35 -14.66 -21.63
C SER A 29 -19.72 -15.20 -22.92
N ALA A 30 -19.41 -14.33 -23.89
CA ALA A 30 -18.78 -14.72 -25.16
C ALA A 30 -17.37 -15.29 -24.99
N ARG A 31 -16.64 -14.86 -23.96
CA ARG A 31 -15.28 -15.35 -23.64
C ARG A 31 -15.23 -16.72 -22.94
N GLN A 32 -16.40 -17.33 -22.71
CA GLN A 32 -16.63 -18.66 -22.10
C GLN A 32 -16.07 -18.87 -20.68
N GLU A 33 -17.01 -18.96 -19.74
CA GLU A 33 -17.04 -20.03 -18.71
C GLU A 33 -18.35 -20.06 -17.89
N ILE A 34 -19.30 -19.18 -18.23
CA ILE A 34 -20.56 -19.01 -17.52
C ILE A 34 -21.67 -18.85 -18.57
N GLY A 35 -22.67 -19.73 -18.54
CA GLY A 35 -23.75 -19.71 -19.52
C GLY A 35 -24.50 -18.37 -19.53
N TYR A 36 -24.52 -17.72 -20.70
CA TYR A 36 -25.15 -16.42 -20.98
C TYR A 36 -26.54 -16.26 -20.33
N GLY A 37 -27.38 -17.31 -20.43
CA GLY A 37 -28.75 -17.28 -19.92
C GLY A 37 -28.92 -17.18 -18.39
N LEU A 38 -27.87 -17.42 -17.59
CA LEU A 38 -27.93 -17.21 -16.13
C LEU A 38 -27.52 -15.79 -15.72
N ILE A 39 -26.62 -15.13 -16.45
CA ILE A 39 -25.98 -13.88 -16.01
C ILE A 39 -26.82 -12.64 -16.36
N GLU A 40 -27.58 -12.72 -17.44
CA GLU A 40 -28.40 -11.60 -17.94
C GLU A 40 -29.37 -11.09 -16.87
N LYS A 41 -29.96 -12.00 -16.08
CA LYS A 41 -30.87 -11.70 -14.97
C LYS A 41 -30.20 -11.58 -13.60
N GLU A 42 -28.89 -11.81 -13.52
CA GLU A 42 -28.15 -11.76 -12.26
C GLU A 42 -27.77 -10.33 -11.88
N SER A 43 -27.78 -10.06 -10.57
CA SER A 43 -27.33 -8.79 -10.00
C SER A 43 -25.81 -8.63 -10.15
N ASN A 44 -25.32 -7.39 -10.11
CA ASN A 44 -23.88 -7.09 -10.16
C ASN A 44 -23.08 -7.89 -9.12
N MET A 45 -23.66 -8.13 -7.95
CA MET A 45 -23.11 -9.01 -6.91
C MET A 45 -22.92 -10.45 -7.39
N ALA A 46 -23.93 -11.05 -8.01
CA ALA A 46 -23.84 -12.42 -8.52
C ALA A 46 -22.83 -12.52 -9.68
N VAL A 47 -22.79 -11.54 -10.58
CA VAL A 47 -21.77 -11.44 -11.64
C VAL A 47 -20.37 -11.34 -11.05
N THR A 48 -20.17 -10.47 -10.06
CA THR A 48 -18.88 -10.29 -9.38
C THR A 48 -18.40 -11.56 -8.70
N LYS A 49 -19.30 -12.22 -7.96
CA LYS A 49 -18.99 -13.47 -7.27
C LYS A 49 -18.54 -14.55 -8.25
N ARG A 50 -19.25 -14.68 -9.37
CA ARG A 50 -18.92 -15.60 -10.45
C ARG A 50 -17.56 -15.32 -11.08
N ILE A 51 -17.22 -14.06 -11.32
CA ILE A 51 -15.89 -13.68 -11.85
C ILE A 51 -14.79 -14.14 -10.88
N ILE A 52 -14.98 -13.98 -9.57
CA ILE A 52 -14.00 -14.36 -8.54
C ILE A 52 -13.97 -15.88 -8.31
N GLU A 53 -15.11 -16.57 -8.42
CA GLU A 53 -15.18 -18.04 -8.35
C GLU A 53 -14.45 -18.70 -9.54
N LYS A 54 -14.41 -18.03 -10.70
CA LYS A 54 -13.75 -18.54 -11.91
C LYS A 54 -12.29 -18.13 -12.04
N PHE A 55 -11.96 -16.90 -11.67
CA PHE A 55 -10.60 -16.37 -11.81
C PHE A 55 -10.00 -16.06 -10.44
N THR A 56 -8.71 -16.34 -10.25
CA THR A 56 -7.99 -15.91 -9.05
C THR A 56 -8.11 -14.39 -8.87
N THR A 57 -8.03 -13.89 -7.63
CA THR A 57 -8.19 -12.47 -7.28
C THR A 57 -7.44 -11.51 -8.21
N LYS A 58 -6.17 -11.79 -8.51
CA LYS A 58 -5.34 -11.00 -9.42
C LYS A 58 -5.81 -11.06 -10.88
N ASN A 59 -6.25 -12.24 -11.32
CA ASN A 59 -6.74 -12.43 -12.69
C ASN A 59 -8.15 -11.85 -12.87
N ALA A 60 -9.00 -11.87 -11.84
CA ALA A 60 -10.34 -11.31 -11.86
C ALA A 60 -10.35 -9.82 -12.21
N ILE A 61 -9.43 -9.04 -11.64
CA ILE A 61 -9.24 -7.62 -11.97
C ILE A 61 -8.79 -7.46 -13.43
N ALA A 62 -7.77 -8.21 -13.86
CA ALA A 62 -7.27 -8.12 -15.23
C ALA A 62 -8.33 -8.52 -16.28
N HIS A 63 -9.12 -9.56 -16.00
CA HIS A 63 -10.22 -9.98 -16.87
C HIS A 63 -11.34 -8.93 -16.91
N THR A 64 -11.73 -8.38 -15.76
CA THR A 64 -12.74 -7.31 -15.70
C THR A 64 -12.28 -6.08 -16.47
N ALA A 65 -11.05 -5.62 -16.25
CA ALA A 65 -10.45 -4.49 -16.97
C ALA A 65 -10.42 -4.74 -18.49
N LYS A 66 -10.01 -5.93 -18.91
CA LYS A 66 -9.98 -6.28 -20.33
C LYS A 66 -11.37 -6.30 -20.97
N VAL A 67 -12.41 -6.71 -20.26
CA VAL A 67 -13.78 -6.64 -20.77
C VAL A 67 -14.27 -5.18 -20.83
N LEU A 68 -13.92 -4.35 -19.84
CA LEU A 68 -14.22 -2.91 -19.86
C LEU A 68 -13.56 -2.21 -21.07
N GLU A 69 -12.32 -2.55 -21.41
CA GLU A 69 -11.63 -2.04 -22.61
C GLU A 69 -12.36 -2.44 -23.89
N GLU A 70 -12.82 -3.69 -24.00
CA GLU A 70 -13.55 -4.18 -25.18
C GLU A 70 -14.89 -3.48 -25.43
N ILE A 71 -15.57 -3.03 -24.38
CA ILE A 71 -16.80 -2.25 -24.50
C ILE A 71 -16.54 -0.74 -24.62
N GLY A 72 -15.27 -0.33 -24.67
CA GLY A 72 -14.85 1.06 -24.87
C GLY A 72 -14.74 1.89 -23.58
N LEU A 73 -14.78 1.27 -22.41
CA LEU A 73 -14.69 1.92 -21.10
C LEU A 73 -13.26 1.92 -20.54
N ASN A 74 -12.30 2.35 -21.37
CA ASN A 74 -10.87 2.35 -21.02
C ASN A 74 -10.57 3.11 -19.72
N ASN A 75 -11.19 4.28 -19.53
CA ASN A 75 -11.00 5.08 -18.31
C ASN A 75 -11.45 4.34 -17.04
N GLN A 76 -12.50 3.51 -17.13
CA GLN A 76 -12.94 2.69 -15.99
C GLN A 76 -12.03 1.49 -15.77
N ALA A 77 -11.52 0.88 -16.85
CA ALA A 77 -10.55 -0.20 -16.76
C ALA A 77 -9.26 0.27 -16.05
N GLU A 78 -8.73 1.42 -16.44
CA GLU A 78 -7.55 2.05 -15.82
C GLU A 78 -7.81 2.34 -14.34
N LYS A 79 -8.93 3.02 -14.02
CA LYS A 79 -9.32 3.31 -12.64
C LYS A 79 -9.45 2.05 -11.78
N LEU A 80 -9.95 0.95 -12.32
CA LEU A 80 -10.08 -0.32 -11.60
C LEU A 80 -8.69 -0.92 -11.26
N VAL A 81 -7.77 -0.91 -12.23
CA VAL A 81 -6.40 -1.43 -12.04
C VAL A 81 -5.63 -0.54 -11.05
N GLU A 82 -5.74 0.78 -11.17
CA GLU A 82 -5.13 1.72 -10.22
C GLU A 82 -5.68 1.54 -8.80
N ALA A 83 -7.00 1.43 -8.65
CA ALA A 83 -7.63 1.23 -7.34
C ALA A 83 -7.18 -0.09 -6.69
N TYR A 84 -6.98 -1.14 -7.50
CA TYR A 84 -6.42 -2.41 -7.02
C TYR A 84 -4.96 -2.26 -6.58
N ALA A 85 -4.12 -1.61 -7.39
CA ALA A 85 -2.71 -1.35 -7.09
C ALA A 85 -2.55 -0.50 -5.81
N LEU A 86 -3.34 0.55 -5.66
CA LEU A 86 -3.35 1.38 -4.44
C LEU A 86 -3.76 0.58 -3.21
N LYS A 87 -4.74 -0.32 -3.34
CA LYS A 87 -5.15 -1.18 -2.22
C LYS A 87 -4.12 -2.27 -1.88
N GLU A 88 -3.38 -2.80 -2.86
CA GLU A 88 -2.25 -3.70 -2.59
C GLU A 88 -1.12 -2.96 -1.84
N VAL A 89 -0.77 -1.74 -2.24
CA VAL A 89 0.23 -0.92 -1.55
C VAL A 89 -0.19 -0.61 -0.11
N HIS A 90 -1.46 -0.28 0.09
CA HIS A 90 -2.02 -0.03 1.42
C HIS A 90 -2.11 -1.28 2.33
N ILE A 91 -1.97 -2.49 1.79
CA ILE A 91 -1.82 -3.73 2.57
C ILE A 91 -0.35 -3.89 3.02
N LEU A 92 0.61 -3.38 2.25
CA LEU A 92 2.02 -3.35 2.63
C LEU A 92 2.31 -2.28 3.68
N GLU A 93 1.57 -1.17 3.66
CA GLU A 93 1.66 -0.19 4.73
C GLU A 93 1.09 -0.78 6.03
N PRO A 94 1.88 -0.84 7.11
CA PRO A 94 1.41 -1.38 8.38
C PRO A 94 0.32 -0.48 8.97
N ARG A 95 -0.93 -0.91 8.84
CA ARG A 95 -2.12 -0.19 9.34
C ARG A 95 -2.28 -0.29 10.85
N THR A 96 -1.60 -1.23 11.49
CA THR A 96 -1.63 -1.39 12.94
C THR A 96 -0.22 -1.31 13.51
N ARG A 97 -0.14 -0.88 14.79
CA ARG A 97 1.13 -0.91 15.55
C ARG A 97 1.78 -2.29 15.52
N LYS A 98 0.98 -3.36 15.51
CA LYS A 98 1.49 -4.74 15.45
C LYS A 98 2.13 -5.06 14.11
N ASP A 99 1.51 -4.64 13.00
CA ASP A 99 2.06 -4.83 11.65
C ASP A 99 3.35 -4.01 11.46
N PHE A 100 3.44 -2.82 12.07
CA PHE A 100 4.65 -1.99 12.01
C PHE A 100 5.81 -2.64 12.79
N LEU A 101 5.51 -3.18 13.98
CA LEU A 101 6.50 -3.84 14.83
C LEU A 101 7.08 -5.12 14.21
N GLN A 102 6.42 -5.76 13.25
CA GLN A 102 6.99 -6.90 12.53
C GLN A 102 8.18 -6.51 11.65
N TYR A 103 8.26 -5.24 11.26
CA TYR A 103 9.34 -4.69 10.44
C TYR A 103 10.33 -3.84 11.26
N SER A 104 10.09 -3.63 12.55
CA SER A 104 11.03 -2.91 13.41
C SER A 104 12.18 -3.82 13.84
N CYS A 105 13.40 -3.51 13.41
CA CYS A 105 14.60 -4.09 13.99
C CYS A 105 14.95 -3.34 15.28
N GLN A 106 15.27 -4.07 16.35
CA GLN A 106 15.75 -3.47 17.58
C GLN A 106 17.19 -2.98 17.35
N LEU A 107 17.36 -1.67 17.17
CA LEU A 107 18.68 -1.04 17.07
C LEU A 107 19.36 -1.08 18.44
N THR A 108 20.27 -2.04 18.64
CA THR A 108 21.26 -1.97 19.72
C THR A 108 22.30 -0.93 19.37
N LEU A 109 22.21 0.24 20.03
CA LEU A 109 23.30 1.21 20.04
C LEU A 109 24.44 0.62 20.88
N ASP A 110 25.55 0.29 20.24
CA ASP A 110 26.79 0.00 20.95
C ASP A 110 27.37 1.33 21.47
N PRO A 111 27.47 1.52 22.80
CA PRO A 111 27.92 2.79 23.39
C PRO A 111 29.40 3.09 23.12
N ASN A 112 30.19 2.14 22.60
CA ASN A 112 31.57 2.40 22.17
C ASN A 112 31.64 2.94 20.74
N THR A 113 30.54 2.87 19.98
CA THR A 113 30.45 3.31 18.58
C THR A 113 29.51 4.52 18.40
N ALA A 114 28.68 4.82 19.41
CA ALA A 114 27.79 5.98 19.38
C ALA A 114 28.59 7.29 19.52
N HIS A 115 28.55 8.14 18.50
CA HIS A 115 29.08 9.51 18.56
C HIS A 115 28.49 10.23 19.79
N ARG A 116 29.36 10.82 20.63
CA ARG A 116 29.06 11.45 21.93
C ARG A 116 28.05 12.62 21.88
N GLU A 117 27.55 12.98 20.70
CA GLU A 117 26.64 14.11 20.48
C GLU A 117 25.17 13.71 20.45
N LEU A 118 24.84 12.41 20.33
CA LEU A 118 23.45 11.94 20.34
C LEU A 118 22.97 11.65 21.78
N ARG A 119 22.70 12.72 22.54
CA ARG A 119 21.96 12.60 23.80
C ARG A 119 20.47 12.50 23.50
N LEU A 120 19.93 11.29 23.44
CA LEU A 120 18.48 11.07 23.44
C LEU A 120 17.94 11.39 24.84
N SER A 121 17.21 12.49 24.99
CA SER A 121 16.47 12.84 26.19
C SER A 121 15.15 12.05 26.25
N GLU A 122 14.85 11.51 27.44
CA GLU A 122 13.63 10.74 27.71
C GLU A 122 12.40 11.67 27.71
N GLY A 123 11.88 11.95 26.50
CA GLY A 123 10.70 12.79 26.32
C GLY A 123 10.73 13.56 25.00
N ASN A 124 10.29 12.91 23.92
CA ASN A 124 10.09 13.55 22.62
C ASN A 124 9.12 14.74 22.71
N ARG A 125 9.63 15.98 22.62
CA ARG A 125 9.05 17.08 21.85
C ARG A 125 10.07 18.21 21.71
N GLU A 126 10.31 18.57 20.44
CA GLU A 126 10.91 19.83 19.96
C GLU A 126 12.44 19.86 19.81
N ASN A 127 12.87 19.87 18.54
CA ASN A 127 14.20 20.31 18.13
C ASN A 127 14.15 21.83 17.94
N GLU A 128 14.58 22.61 18.92
CA GLU A 128 15.04 23.97 18.67
C GLU A 128 16.52 23.90 18.25
N GLN A 129 16.77 24.21 16.99
CA GLN A 129 18.11 24.36 16.45
C GLN A 129 18.67 25.69 16.98
N ASP A 130 19.37 25.64 18.11
CA ASP A 130 20.10 26.77 18.65
C ASP A 130 21.37 26.98 17.81
N SER A 131 21.22 27.75 16.75
CA SER A 131 22.35 28.37 16.06
C SER A 131 22.80 29.58 16.88
N ASP A 132 23.66 29.37 17.88
CA ASP A 132 24.61 30.41 18.24
C ASP A 132 26.02 29.87 18.50
N SER A 133 26.91 30.60 17.88
CA SER A 133 28.33 30.44 17.64
C SER A 133 29.21 30.43 18.89
N ARG A 134 30.24 29.57 18.90
CA ARG A 134 31.65 29.96 19.11
C ARG A 134 32.62 28.80 18.87
N PRO A 135 33.77 29.02 18.19
CA PRO A 135 34.78 27.99 17.97
C PRO A 135 35.57 27.69 19.24
N VAL A 136 35.83 26.40 19.47
CA VAL A 136 36.77 25.90 20.48
C VAL A 136 38.18 26.05 19.92
N ASP A 137 38.99 26.97 20.47
CA ASP A 137 40.41 27.04 20.16
C ASP A 137 41.20 25.97 20.95
N PRO A 138 42.27 25.39 20.37
CA PRO A 138 42.90 24.18 20.85
C PRO A 138 43.96 24.46 21.92
N HIS A 139 44.01 23.55 22.90
CA HIS A 139 45.05 23.43 23.92
C HIS A 139 46.48 23.48 23.34
N PRO A 140 47.46 24.04 24.08
CA PRO A 140 48.83 23.58 24.00
C PRO A 140 49.20 22.72 25.22
N ALA A 141 49.88 21.62 24.93
CA ALA A 141 50.40 20.63 25.83
C ALA A 141 51.49 21.16 26.77
N GLY A 142 51.60 20.54 27.95
CA GLY A 142 52.73 20.72 28.87
C GLY A 142 52.78 19.59 29.90
N ILE A 143 53.42 18.48 29.53
CA ILE A 143 53.87 17.41 30.45
C ILE A 143 54.98 17.98 31.33
N VAL A 144 54.88 17.86 32.66
CA VAL A 144 55.97 17.42 33.59
C VAL A 144 55.44 17.26 35.04
N PRO A 145 56.13 16.52 35.93
CA PRO A 145 55.52 15.45 36.74
C PRO A 145 55.47 15.75 38.27
N ASP A 146 54.83 14.83 39.00
CA ASP A 146 54.95 14.62 40.46
C ASP A 146 56.44 14.32 40.83
N PRO A 147 57.00 14.61 42.05
CA PRO A 147 56.50 14.07 43.32
C PRO A 147 56.72 14.88 44.63
N ALA A 148 55.92 14.51 45.63
CA ALA A 148 56.23 14.33 47.06
C ALA A 148 56.48 15.53 47.99
N GLY A 149 55.84 15.46 49.16
CA GLY A 149 56.08 16.27 50.37
C GLY A 149 54.99 16.05 51.40
#